data_AF-A0A197SU00-F1
#
_entry.id   AF-A0A197SU00-F1
#
_cell.length_a   1.000
_cell.length_b   1.000
_cell.length_c   1.000
_cell.angle_alpha   90.00
_cell.angle_beta   90.00
_cell.angle_gamma   90.00
#
_symmetry.space_group_name_H-M   'P 1'
#
loop_
_entity.id
_entity.type
_entity.pdbx_description
1 polymer ?
#
loop_
_entity_poly.entity_id
_entity_poly.type
_entity_poly.pdbx_seq_one_letter_code
_entity_poly.pdbx_strand_id
1 'polypeptide(L)'
;MAIDRIGRRQTLRAALAASVVAGVGAGGIGSARAAGREAAEPGGYGGQLPPVPGMLGDRLANEFWYVFDDVTLFHRSPELDDAYTAIRTYAGGLEAPVIAAWSSRYGRPGYPGTFRDWMAPVAEQLRLISKVQLGVVDRFYRRHDPRLVTAFAGFGQGTLYDPRRPDEALTVHTMNGEAGYHAWHVYARAMALLGIDRWRWEEIGPLVGFAWALQSIAKPSTRSPNAPLPPRTVARQAAYWLPRSMERQDADFLSYPYPRGVS
;
A
#
# COMPACT_ATOMS: atom_id res chain seq x y z
N MET A 1 -8.51 -6.38 -23.37
CA MET A 1 -7.80 -7.64 -23.67
C MET A 1 -6.69 -8.01 -22.66
N ALA A 2 -6.26 -7.12 -21.75
CA ALA A 2 -5.26 -7.47 -20.71
C ALA A 2 -5.86 -8.09 -19.43
N ILE A 3 -7.13 -7.80 -19.12
CA ILE A 3 -7.82 -8.22 -17.88
C ILE A 3 -8.15 -9.72 -17.85
N ASP A 4 -8.31 -10.37 -19.01
CA ASP A 4 -8.59 -11.82 -19.11
C ASP A 4 -7.42 -12.70 -18.62
N ARG A 5 -6.21 -12.15 -18.49
CA ARG A 5 -5.04 -12.87 -17.95
C ARG A 5 -4.97 -12.89 -16.42
N ILE A 6 -5.80 -12.11 -15.75
CA ILE A 6 -5.84 -12.05 -14.28
C ILE A 6 -6.45 -13.35 -13.71
N GLY A 7 -7.27 -14.06 -14.48
CA GLY A 7 -7.86 -15.34 -14.10
C GLY A 7 -7.10 -16.53 -14.70
N ARG A 8 -6.15 -17.11 -13.94
CA ARG A 8 -5.84 -18.58 -13.88
C ARG A 8 -4.51 -18.93 -13.21
N ARG A 9 -3.59 -17.99 -12.93
CA ARG A 9 -2.22 -18.35 -12.44
C ARG A 9 -1.64 -17.57 -11.26
N GLN A 10 -2.41 -16.78 -10.51
CA GLN A 10 -1.90 -16.09 -9.32
C GLN A 10 -2.85 -16.23 -8.13
N THR A 11 -2.95 -17.45 -7.61
CA THR A 11 -3.35 -17.69 -6.22
C THR A 11 -2.06 -17.86 -5.42
N LEU A 12 -1.57 -16.75 -4.84
CA LEU A 12 -0.95 -16.65 -3.50
C LEU A 12 -0.11 -15.37 -3.38
N ARG A 13 -0.48 -14.59 -2.36
CA ARG A 13 0.28 -13.51 -1.69
C ARG A 13 0.52 -12.25 -2.52
N ALA A 14 -0.46 -11.36 -2.48
CA ALA A 14 -0.28 -9.93 -2.68
C ALA A 14 -0.91 -9.19 -1.49
N ALA A 15 -0.27 -8.07 -1.10
CA ALA A 15 -0.53 -7.34 0.13
C ALA A 15 -1.88 -6.60 0.06
N LEU A 16 -2.91 -7.36 0.46
CA LEU A 16 -4.17 -6.99 1.10
C LEU A 16 -4.97 -8.27 1.47
N ALA A 17 -4.46 -9.46 1.14
CA ALA A 17 -5.15 -10.73 1.35
C ALA A 17 -4.88 -11.39 2.72
N ALA A 18 -5.92 -11.37 3.55
CA ALA A 18 -6.56 -12.55 4.13
C ALA A 18 -5.71 -13.53 4.98
N SER A 19 -5.82 -13.42 6.30
CA SER A 19 -5.73 -14.59 7.17
C SER A 19 -7.14 -15.12 7.43
N VAL A 20 -7.46 -16.29 6.86
CA VAL A 20 -8.62 -17.09 7.27
C VAL A 20 -8.28 -17.69 8.63
N VAL A 21 -8.98 -17.29 9.70
CA VAL A 21 -8.90 -17.98 10.99
C VAL A 21 -9.72 -19.27 10.87
N ALA A 22 -9.05 -20.37 10.55
CA ALA A 22 -9.54 -21.70 10.92
C ALA A 22 -9.02 -21.99 12.33
N GLY A 23 -9.93 -21.98 13.32
CA GLY A 23 -9.60 -22.34 14.68
C GLY A 23 -9.19 -23.81 14.80
N VAL A 24 -8.22 -24.10 15.67
CA VAL A 24 -8.27 -25.07 16.79
C VAL A 24 -6.91 -25.02 17.52
N GLY A 25 -6.96 -24.72 18.82
CA GLY A 25 -6.21 -25.48 19.84
C GLY A 25 -4.72 -25.26 20.05
N ALA A 26 -4.42 -24.64 21.19
CA ALA A 26 -3.38 -24.98 22.15
C ALA A 26 -1.88 -24.72 21.82
N GLY A 27 -1.30 -23.81 22.60
CA GLY A 27 0.00 -24.03 23.23
C GLY A 27 1.16 -23.17 22.73
N GLY A 28 1.60 -22.24 23.59
CA GLY A 28 3.05 -22.03 23.76
C GLY A 28 3.61 -20.64 23.47
N ILE A 29 3.75 -19.85 24.54
CA ILE A 29 4.91 -19.02 24.92
C ILE A 29 5.47 -18.00 23.90
N GLY A 30 5.37 -16.71 24.25
CA GLY A 30 6.38 -15.71 23.85
C GLY A 30 5.91 -14.42 23.20
N SER A 31 4.72 -13.89 23.51
CA SER A 31 4.34 -12.55 23.05
C SER A 31 5.05 -11.47 23.86
N ALA A 32 6.15 -10.95 23.30
CA ALA A 32 6.63 -9.61 23.63
C ALA A 32 5.50 -8.63 23.31
N ARG A 33 4.77 -8.20 24.35
CA ARG A 33 3.77 -7.15 24.25
C ARG A 33 4.47 -5.92 23.66
N ALA A 34 4.03 -5.53 22.47
CA ALA A 34 4.35 -4.23 21.89
C ALA A 34 4.10 -3.16 22.96
N ALA A 35 5.19 -2.57 23.43
CA ALA A 35 5.17 -1.54 24.45
C ALA A 35 4.37 -0.33 23.92
N GLY A 36 3.43 0.15 24.75
CA GLY A 36 2.91 1.51 24.70
C GLY A 36 2.10 1.90 23.47
N ARG A 37 0.80 1.62 23.49
CA ARG A 37 -0.20 2.45 22.78
C ARG A 37 -0.33 3.79 23.52
N GLU A 38 0.63 4.70 23.34
CA GLU A 38 0.37 6.12 23.50
C GLU A 38 -0.06 6.68 22.15
N ALA A 39 -1.19 7.40 22.14
CA ALA A 39 -1.64 8.15 20.98
C ALA A 39 -0.59 9.23 20.68
N ALA A 40 0.28 8.96 19.71
CA ALA A 40 1.25 9.93 19.26
C ALA A 40 0.52 11.14 18.67
N GLU A 41 0.87 12.34 19.17
CA GLU A 41 0.46 13.62 18.60
C GLU A 41 0.75 13.64 17.07
N PRO A 42 -0.17 14.13 16.22
CA PRO A 42 0.09 14.29 14.80
C PRO A 42 1.21 15.32 14.59
N GLY A 43 2.41 14.87 14.19
CA GLY A 43 3.55 15.78 14.26
C GLY A 43 4.91 15.29 13.79
N GLY A 44 4.99 14.22 13.01
CA GLY A 44 6.28 13.65 12.57
C GLY A 44 7.07 13.03 13.73
N TYR A 45 7.74 11.90 13.47
CA TYR A 45 8.45 11.20 14.55
C TYR A 45 9.66 12.03 15.03
N GLY A 46 9.49 12.72 16.16
CA GLY A 46 10.53 13.52 16.84
C GLY A 46 11.34 12.73 17.89
N GLY A 47 11.00 11.46 18.10
CA GLY A 47 11.66 10.58 19.06
C GLY A 47 12.89 9.87 18.47
N GLN A 48 13.73 9.32 19.35
CA GLN A 48 14.82 8.44 18.95
C GLN A 48 14.27 7.05 18.61
N LEU A 49 14.48 6.60 17.37
CA LEU A 49 14.04 5.27 16.93
C LEU A 49 14.83 4.16 17.65
N PRO A 50 14.18 3.07 18.10
CA PRO A 50 14.87 1.96 18.76
C PRO A 50 15.90 1.34 17.82
N PRO A 51 17.12 1.01 18.30
CA PRO A 51 18.11 0.33 17.47
C PRO A 51 17.58 -1.04 17.02
N VAL A 52 17.81 -1.38 15.75
CA VAL A 52 17.44 -2.69 15.18
C VAL A 52 18.67 -3.26 14.48
N PRO A 53 19.43 -4.14 15.15
CA PRO A 53 20.62 -4.76 14.57
C PRO A 53 20.30 -5.48 13.25
N GLY A 54 21.10 -5.23 12.21
CA GLY A 54 20.94 -5.85 10.90
C GLY A 54 19.92 -5.18 9.95
N MET A 55 19.19 -4.16 10.40
CA MET A 55 18.32 -3.36 9.52
C MET A 55 19.14 -2.62 8.45
N LEU A 56 18.65 -2.60 7.21
CA LEU A 56 19.29 -1.89 6.09
C LEU A 56 18.32 -0.88 5.46
N GLY A 57 18.89 0.19 4.89
CA GLY A 57 18.13 1.29 4.31
C GLY A 57 17.83 2.40 5.33
N ASP A 58 16.89 3.28 4.98
CA ASP A 58 16.51 4.40 5.84
C ASP A 58 15.73 3.90 7.08
N ARG A 59 16.17 4.30 8.28
CA ARG A 59 15.59 3.81 9.53
C ARG A 59 14.18 4.32 9.80
N LEU A 60 13.88 5.56 9.42
CA LEU A 60 12.54 6.13 9.61
C LEU A 60 11.55 5.48 8.64
N ALA A 61 11.97 5.23 7.40
CA ALA A 61 11.19 4.50 6.40
C ALA A 61 10.94 3.05 6.83
N ASN A 62 11.95 2.33 7.32
CA ASN A 62 11.76 0.98 7.86
C ASN A 62 10.76 0.98 9.01
N GLU A 63 10.90 1.88 10.01
CA GLU A 63 9.95 1.91 11.12
C GLU A 63 8.53 2.26 10.67
N PHE A 64 8.39 3.21 9.74
CA PHE A 64 7.10 3.55 9.15
C PHE A 64 6.44 2.32 8.49
N TRP A 65 7.16 1.63 7.58
CA TRP A 65 6.61 0.47 6.88
C TRP A 65 6.42 -0.73 7.79
N TYR A 66 7.26 -0.91 8.80
CA TYR A 66 7.07 -1.92 9.84
C TYR A 66 5.75 -1.71 10.57
N VAL A 67 5.50 -0.50 11.08
CA VAL A 67 4.24 -0.19 11.77
C VAL A 67 3.05 -0.24 10.81
N PHE A 68 3.21 0.22 9.57
CA PHE A 68 2.15 0.17 8.56
C PHE A 68 1.75 -1.27 8.25
N ASP A 69 2.72 -2.15 7.96
CA ASP A 69 2.49 -3.57 7.69
C ASP A 69 1.94 -4.29 8.94
N ASP A 70 2.43 -3.94 10.13
CA ASP A 70 1.96 -4.53 11.38
C ASP A 70 0.46 -4.29 11.58
N VAL A 71 0.01 -3.03 11.50
CA VAL A 71 -1.39 -2.71 11.78
C VAL A 71 -2.34 -3.03 10.62
N THR A 72 -1.83 -3.15 9.39
CA THR A 72 -2.67 -3.40 8.19
C THR A 72 -2.57 -4.81 7.64
N LEU A 73 -1.59 -5.62 8.05
CA LEU A 73 -1.41 -6.98 7.55
C LEU A 73 -1.28 -8.00 8.68
N PHE A 74 -0.31 -7.83 9.59
CA PHE A 74 0.09 -8.89 10.52
C PHE A 74 -0.76 -8.96 11.80
N HIS A 75 -1.00 -7.81 12.44
CA HIS A 75 -1.71 -7.68 13.70
C HIS A 75 -2.86 -6.67 13.58
N ARG A 76 -3.72 -6.91 12.58
CA ARG A 76 -4.94 -6.12 12.35
C ARG A 76 -5.87 -6.20 13.55
N SER A 77 -6.59 -5.11 13.81
CA SER A 77 -7.67 -5.14 14.80
C SER A 77 -8.90 -5.89 14.24
N PRO A 78 -9.77 -6.45 15.09
CA PRO A 78 -11.00 -7.11 14.64
C PRO A 78 -11.86 -6.23 13.74
N GLU A 79 -11.99 -4.93 14.04
CA GLU A 79 -12.79 -3.99 13.25
C GLU A 79 -12.21 -3.80 11.84
N LEU A 80 -10.89 -3.82 11.72
CA LEU A 80 -10.22 -3.72 10.42
C LEU A 80 -10.37 -5.02 9.62
N ASP A 81 -10.32 -6.18 10.28
CA ASP A 81 -10.60 -7.48 9.66
C ASP A 81 -12.05 -7.56 9.15
N ASP A 82 -13.01 -7.07 9.92
CA ASP A 82 -14.42 -7.00 9.53
C ASP A 82 -14.62 -6.06 8.33
N ALA A 83 -13.94 -4.91 8.32
CA ALA A 83 -13.99 -3.98 7.19
C ALA A 83 -13.45 -4.61 5.89
N TYR A 84 -12.30 -5.28 5.95
CA TYR A 84 -11.77 -6.01 4.80
C TYR A 84 -12.68 -7.15 4.36
N THR A 85 -13.30 -7.86 5.30
CA THR A 85 -14.24 -8.95 5.01
C THR A 85 -15.49 -8.42 4.31
N ALA A 86 -16.06 -7.32 4.77
CA ALA A 86 -17.23 -6.69 4.15
C ALA A 86 -16.91 -6.21 2.72
N ILE A 87 -15.76 -5.56 2.50
CA ILE A 87 -15.34 -5.15 1.14
C ILE A 87 -15.15 -6.37 0.24
N ARG A 88 -14.49 -7.43 0.74
CA ARG A 88 -14.29 -8.67 -0.02
C ARG A 88 -15.61 -9.30 -0.42
N THR A 89 -16.56 -9.38 0.50
CA THR A 89 -17.90 -9.93 0.24
C THR A 89 -18.65 -9.09 -0.79
N TYR A 90 -18.60 -7.76 -0.66
CA TYR A 90 -19.25 -6.83 -1.58
C TYR A 90 -18.67 -6.92 -3.00
N ALA A 91 -17.35 -6.86 -3.13
CA ALA A 91 -16.65 -6.74 -4.41
C ALA A 91 -16.27 -8.11 -5.03
N GLY A 92 -16.43 -9.21 -4.30
CA GLY A 92 -15.97 -10.54 -4.72
C GLY A 92 -14.46 -10.76 -4.57
N GLY A 93 -13.75 -9.84 -3.90
CA GLY A 93 -12.29 -9.86 -3.71
C GLY A 93 -11.74 -8.49 -3.30
N LEU A 94 -10.46 -8.42 -2.93
CA LEU A 94 -9.81 -7.15 -2.52
C LEU A 94 -8.91 -6.54 -3.60
N GLU A 95 -8.51 -7.30 -4.63
CA GLU A 95 -7.60 -6.80 -5.66
C GLU A 95 -8.22 -6.91 -7.04
N ALA A 96 -8.03 -8.04 -7.72
CA ALA A 96 -8.45 -8.26 -9.10
C ALA A 96 -9.91 -7.85 -9.38
N PRO A 97 -10.93 -8.21 -8.56
CA PRO A 97 -12.30 -7.80 -8.80
C PRO A 97 -12.52 -6.28 -8.69
N VAL A 98 -11.87 -5.62 -7.73
CA VAL A 98 -11.97 -4.17 -7.53
C VAL A 98 -11.28 -3.42 -8.68
N ILE A 99 -10.10 -3.88 -9.10
CA ILE A 99 -9.38 -3.36 -10.26
C ILE A 99 -10.23 -3.52 -11.54
N ALA A 100 -10.88 -4.68 -11.72
CA ALA A 100 -11.78 -4.94 -12.86
C ALA A 100 -13.03 -4.04 -12.82
N ALA A 101 -13.62 -3.83 -11.64
CA ALA A 101 -14.78 -2.97 -11.48
C ALA A 101 -14.47 -1.49 -11.79
N TRP A 102 -13.31 -1.00 -11.35
CA TRP A 102 -12.83 0.35 -11.70
C TRP A 102 -12.53 0.47 -13.20
N SER A 103 -11.72 -0.43 -13.75
CA SER A 103 -11.26 -0.37 -15.15
C SER A 103 -12.40 -0.52 -16.17
N SER A 104 -13.44 -1.31 -15.87
CA SER A 104 -14.62 -1.45 -16.73
C SER A 104 -15.46 -0.17 -16.82
N ARG A 105 -15.35 0.72 -15.82
CA ARG A 105 -16.06 2.00 -15.74
C ARG A 105 -15.22 3.17 -16.24
N TYR A 106 -13.90 3.09 -16.13
CA TYR A 106 -13.00 4.14 -16.58
C TYR A 106 -13.20 4.43 -18.08
N GLY A 107 -13.29 5.73 -18.43
CA GLY A 107 -13.52 6.18 -19.80
C GLY A 107 -14.93 5.93 -20.36
N ARG A 108 -15.86 5.40 -19.56
CA ARG A 108 -17.28 5.27 -19.94
C ARG A 108 -18.08 6.51 -19.53
N PRO A 109 -19.20 6.81 -20.21
CA PRO A 109 -20.11 7.88 -19.79
C PRO A 109 -20.49 7.75 -18.30
N GLY A 110 -20.44 8.87 -17.57
CA GLY A 110 -20.75 8.91 -16.14
C GLY A 110 -19.57 8.63 -15.20
N TYR A 111 -18.39 8.27 -15.72
CA TYR A 111 -17.16 8.25 -14.91
C TYR A 111 -16.75 9.69 -14.51
N PRO A 112 -16.28 9.95 -13.26
CA PRO A 112 -15.99 8.99 -12.19
C PRO A 112 -17.18 8.62 -11.28
N GLY A 113 -18.35 9.23 -11.48
CA GLY A 113 -19.55 9.02 -10.67
C GLY A 113 -19.98 7.56 -10.60
N THR A 114 -19.97 6.84 -11.71
CA THR A 114 -20.35 5.41 -11.76
C THR A 114 -19.45 4.50 -10.90
N PHE A 115 -18.17 4.87 -10.71
CA PHE A 115 -17.27 4.14 -9.84
C PHE A 115 -17.44 4.55 -8.37
N ARG A 116 -17.61 5.86 -8.11
CA ARG A 116 -17.96 6.37 -6.78
C ARG A 116 -19.23 5.69 -6.24
N ASP A 117 -20.29 5.66 -7.04
CA ASP A 117 -21.59 5.11 -6.64
C ASP A 117 -21.50 3.59 -6.41
N TRP A 118 -20.63 2.89 -7.14
CA TRP A 118 -20.33 1.49 -6.90
C TRP A 118 -19.53 1.27 -5.59
N MET A 119 -18.65 2.18 -5.19
CA MET A 119 -17.92 2.04 -3.92
C MET A 119 -18.70 2.55 -2.70
N ALA A 120 -19.76 3.33 -2.91
CA ALA A 120 -20.56 3.93 -1.83
C ALA A 120 -21.10 2.93 -0.79
N PRO A 121 -21.53 1.69 -1.15
CA PRO A 121 -22.00 0.71 -0.16
C PRO A 121 -20.96 0.29 0.89
N VAL A 122 -19.67 0.50 0.62
CA VAL A 122 -18.57 0.17 1.54
C VAL A 122 -17.82 1.40 2.07
N ALA A 123 -18.45 2.59 2.01
CA ALA A 123 -17.83 3.85 2.40
C ALA A 123 -17.38 3.89 3.88
N GLU A 124 -18.14 3.28 4.80
CA GLU A 124 -17.77 3.22 6.22
C GLU A 124 -16.50 2.38 6.45
N GLN A 125 -16.40 1.24 5.76
CA GLN A 125 -15.23 0.37 5.81
C GLN A 125 -14.00 1.07 5.24
N LEU A 126 -14.17 1.77 4.12
CA LEU A 126 -13.11 2.60 3.55
C LEU A 126 -12.68 3.73 4.48
N ARG A 127 -13.60 4.36 5.22
CA ARG A 127 -13.27 5.39 6.21
C ARG A 127 -12.44 4.82 7.36
N LEU A 128 -12.76 3.63 7.84
CA LEU A 128 -11.94 2.96 8.86
C LEU A 128 -10.53 2.64 8.33
N ILE A 129 -10.44 2.06 7.13
CA ILE A 129 -9.15 1.76 6.48
C ILE A 129 -8.33 3.05 6.28
N SER A 130 -8.97 4.11 5.80
CA SER A 130 -8.37 5.44 5.62
C SER A 130 -7.75 5.94 6.91
N LYS A 131 -8.54 5.95 7.99
CA LYS A 131 -8.11 6.39 9.32
C LYS A 131 -6.90 5.61 9.81
N VAL A 132 -6.89 4.29 9.65
CA VAL A 132 -5.76 3.45 10.09
C VAL A 132 -4.51 3.74 9.27
N GLN A 133 -4.62 3.71 7.93
CA GLN A 133 -3.47 3.89 7.04
C GLN A 133 -2.86 5.29 7.17
N LEU A 134 -3.70 6.34 7.09
CA LEU A 134 -3.25 7.72 7.23
C LEU A 134 -2.78 8.04 8.65
N GLY A 135 -3.40 7.43 9.66
CA GLY A 135 -2.95 7.55 11.05
C GLY A 135 -1.49 7.10 11.24
N VAL A 136 -1.06 6.03 10.54
CA VAL A 136 0.35 5.63 10.53
C VAL A 136 1.20 6.61 9.74
N VAL A 137 0.78 7.02 8.54
CA VAL A 137 1.54 7.98 7.73
C VAL A 137 1.80 9.27 8.52
N ASP A 138 0.77 9.83 9.14
CA ASP A 138 0.82 11.13 9.82
C ASP A 138 1.55 11.05 11.18
N ARG A 139 1.62 9.85 11.78
CA ARG A 139 2.49 9.59 12.94
C ARG A 139 3.98 9.75 12.58
N PHE A 140 4.40 9.30 11.40
CA PHE A 140 5.81 9.29 11.03
C PHE A 140 6.25 10.52 10.25
N TYR A 141 5.39 11.01 9.35
CA TYR A 141 5.71 12.08 8.42
C TYR A 141 4.71 13.22 8.55
N ARG A 142 5.23 14.43 8.69
CA ARG A 142 4.39 15.63 8.59
C ARG A 142 3.84 15.73 7.17
N ARG A 143 2.75 16.48 7.02
CA ARG A 143 2.23 16.83 5.70
C ARG A 143 3.33 17.51 4.88
N HIS A 144 3.50 17.09 3.63
CA HIS A 144 4.56 17.52 2.71
C HIS A 144 6.01 17.29 3.17
N ASP A 145 6.25 16.41 4.15
CA ASP A 145 7.62 16.02 4.51
C ASP A 145 8.29 15.33 3.31
N PRO A 146 9.39 15.88 2.76
CA PRO A 146 10.04 15.30 1.59
C PRO A 146 10.60 13.89 1.86
N ARG A 147 10.82 13.53 3.13
CA ARG A 147 11.29 12.18 3.51
C ARG A 147 10.25 11.10 3.22
N LEU A 148 8.96 11.46 3.13
CA LEU A 148 7.92 10.52 2.72
C LEU A 148 8.13 10.04 1.27
N VAL A 149 8.63 10.91 0.38
CA VAL A 149 9.02 10.53 -0.97
C VAL A 149 10.14 9.49 -0.94
N THR A 150 11.13 9.68 -0.08
CA THR A 150 12.23 8.71 0.11
C THR A 150 11.72 7.38 0.67
N ALA A 151 10.75 7.40 1.59
CA ALA A 151 10.15 6.19 2.14
C ALA A 151 9.41 5.36 1.08
N PHE A 152 8.61 6.01 0.22
CA PHE A 152 7.96 5.36 -0.92
C PHE A 152 8.97 4.91 -1.98
N ALA A 153 10.05 5.66 -2.20
CA ALA A 153 11.13 5.25 -3.09
C ALA A 153 11.84 3.99 -2.59
N GLY A 154 12.13 3.90 -1.29
CA GLY A 154 12.78 2.74 -0.69
C GLY A 154 11.90 1.48 -0.78
N PHE A 155 10.60 1.64 -0.53
CA PHE A 155 9.61 0.57 -0.67
C PHE A 155 9.48 0.08 -2.11
N GLY A 156 9.31 1.00 -3.06
CA GLY A 156 9.21 0.65 -4.49
C GLY A 156 10.47 -0.03 -5.01
N GLN A 157 11.66 0.36 -4.54
CA GLN A 157 12.91 -0.28 -4.96
C GLN A 157 13.21 -1.59 -4.23
N GLY A 158 12.54 -1.86 -3.09
CA GLY A 158 12.87 -2.98 -2.19
C GLY A 158 14.22 -2.83 -1.51
N THR A 159 14.61 -1.62 -1.09
CA THR A 159 15.89 -1.35 -0.41
C THR A 159 15.77 -1.33 1.11
N LEU A 160 14.57 -1.52 1.64
CA LEU A 160 14.26 -1.44 3.07
C LEU A 160 14.17 -2.86 3.63
N TYR A 161 15.17 -3.25 4.42
CA TYR A 161 15.24 -4.58 5.05
C TYR A 161 15.06 -4.44 6.56
N ASP A 162 14.09 -5.17 7.10
CA ASP A 162 13.78 -5.20 8.53
C ASP A 162 13.78 -6.64 9.06
N PRO A 163 14.74 -7.02 9.93
CA PRO A 163 14.85 -8.37 10.47
C PRO A 163 13.77 -8.69 11.53
N ARG A 164 12.94 -7.73 11.94
CA ARG A 164 11.85 -7.95 12.90
C ARG A 164 10.59 -8.54 12.28
N ARG A 165 10.50 -8.61 10.95
CA ARG A 165 9.28 -9.11 10.29
C ARG A 165 9.06 -10.59 10.59
N PRO A 166 7.81 -11.02 10.82
CA PRO A 166 7.51 -12.36 11.35
C PRO A 166 7.73 -13.50 10.34
N ASP A 167 7.76 -13.20 9.04
CA ASP A 167 8.04 -14.17 7.98
C ASP A 167 9.39 -13.79 7.34
N GLU A 168 10.38 -14.68 7.43
CA GLU A 168 11.70 -14.51 6.80
C GLU A 168 11.58 -14.24 5.30
N ALA A 169 10.55 -14.80 4.65
CA ALA A 169 10.28 -14.59 3.23
C ALA A 169 9.77 -13.17 2.90
N LEU A 170 9.50 -12.35 3.91
CA LEU A 170 8.98 -10.98 3.78
C LEU A 170 9.89 -9.95 4.45
N THR A 171 11.16 -10.24 4.73
CA THR A 171 12.06 -9.30 5.44
C THR A 171 12.35 -7.99 4.70
N VAL A 172 12.05 -7.90 3.40
CA VAL A 172 12.11 -6.64 2.64
C VAL A 172 10.73 -5.99 2.56
N HIS A 173 10.64 -4.70 2.90
CA HIS A 173 9.43 -3.91 2.67
C HIS A 173 9.32 -3.55 1.18
N THR A 174 8.44 -4.27 0.49
CA THR A 174 8.08 -4.03 -0.91
C THR A 174 6.69 -4.61 -1.17
N MET A 175 6.04 -4.17 -2.25
CA MET A 175 4.78 -4.79 -2.68
C MET A 175 5.08 -6.21 -3.17
N ASN A 176 4.30 -7.18 -2.68
CA ASN A 176 4.34 -8.54 -3.19
C ASN A 176 3.36 -8.68 -4.36
N GLY A 177 3.85 -9.13 -5.52
CA GLY A 177 3.05 -9.31 -6.73
C GLY A 177 2.79 -8.03 -7.54
N GLU A 178 2.05 -8.21 -8.63
CA GLU A 178 1.83 -7.19 -9.66
C GLU A 178 0.58 -6.33 -9.43
N ALA A 179 -0.41 -6.84 -8.68
CA ALA A 179 -1.71 -6.19 -8.51
C ALA A 179 -1.77 -5.16 -7.37
N GLY A 180 -0.84 -5.23 -6.40
CA GLY A 180 -0.96 -4.47 -5.15
C GLY A 180 -0.97 -2.95 -5.33
N TYR A 181 -0.12 -2.39 -6.20
CA TYR A 181 -0.16 -0.95 -6.49
C TYR A 181 -1.44 -0.52 -7.23
N HIS A 182 -1.97 -1.38 -8.11
CA HIS A 182 -3.23 -1.11 -8.80
C HIS A 182 -4.40 -1.11 -7.82
N ALA A 183 -4.44 -2.08 -6.90
CA ALA A 183 -5.46 -2.11 -5.85
C ALA A 183 -5.35 -0.88 -4.95
N TRP A 184 -4.14 -0.51 -4.52
CA TRP A 184 -3.91 0.69 -3.70
C TRP A 184 -4.38 1.96 -4.42
N HIS A 185 -3.99 2.16 -5.69
CA HIS A 185 -4.47 3.30 -6.48
C HIS A 185 -6.00 3.35 -6.53
N VAL A 186 -6.64 2.22 -6.83
CA VAL A 186 -8.12 2.16 -6.98
C VAL A 186 -8.83 2.45 -5.65
N TYR A 187 -8.34 1.94 -4.52
CA TYR A 187 -8.91 2.24 -3.20
C TYR A 187 -8.69 3.69 -2.79
N ALA A 188 -7.48 4.23 -2.98
CA ALA A 188 -7.20 5.64 -2.73
C ALA A 188 -8.11 6.52 -3.60
N ARG A 189 -8.33 6.13 -4.85
CA ARG A 189 -9.22 6.83 -5.78
C ARG A 189 -10.67 6.78 -5.31
N ALA A 190 -11.14 5.63 -4.85
CA ALA A 190 -12.48 5.47 -4.28
C ALA A 190 -12.67 6.37 -3.05
N MET A 191 -11.72 6.38 -2.12
CA MET A 191 -11.75 7.21 -0.91
C MET A 191 -11.81 8.71 -1.27
N ALA A 192 -10.96 9.16 -2.19
CA ALA A 192 -10.98 10.53 -2.68
C ALA A 192 -12.32 10.93 -3.32
N LEU A 193 -12.90 10.07 -4.17
CA LEU A 193 -14.19 10.32 -4.83
C LEU A 193 -15.38 10.32 -3.86
N LEU A 194 -15.29 9.55 -2.77
CA LEU A 194 -16.30 9.51 -1.69
C LEU A 194 -16.10 10.64 -0.66
N GLY A 195 -15.07 11.47 -0.81
CA GLY A 195 -14.77 12.55 0.14
C GLY A 195 -14.13 12.08 1.45
N ILE A 196 -13.66 10.83 1.53
CA ILE A 196 -12.98 10.25 2.69
C ILE A 196 -11.52 10.70 2.65
N ASP A 197 -11.12 11.58 3.57
CA ASP A 197 -9.75 12.13 3.68
C ASP A 197 -9.17 12.59 2.33
N ARG A 198 -10.04 13.15 1.47
CA ARG A 198 -9.78 13.38 0.05
C ARG A 198 -8.42 14.03 -0.22
N TRP A 199 -8.14 15.15 0.45
CA TRP A 199 -6.91 15.91 0.23
C TRP A 199 -5.67 15.10 0.59
N ARG A 200 -5.76 14.23 1.60
CA ARG A 200 -4.64 13.39 2.01
C ARG A 200 -4.40 12.29 0.99
N TRP A 201 -5.45 11.64 0.50
CA TRP A 201 -5.31 10.64 -0.57
C TRP A 201 -4.83 11.24 -1.89
N GLU A 202 -5.24 12.46 -2.23
CA GLU A 202 -4.72 13.19 -3.39
C GLU A 202 -3.22 13.51 -3.27
N GLU A 203 -2.67 13.66 -2.06
CA GLU A 203 -1.24 13.80 -1.82
C GLU A 203 -0.48 12.46 -1.84
N ILE A 204 -1.12 11.38 -1.38
CA ILE A 204 -0.50 10.04 -1.34
C ILE A 204 -0.52 9.38 -2.72
N GLY A 205 -1.56 9.58 -3.53
CA GLY A 205 -1.70 8.99 -4.87
C GLY A 205 -0.44 9.15 -5.75
N PRO A 206 0.13 10.36 -5.88
CA PRO A 206 1.40 10.58 -6.56
C PRO A 206 2.55 9.66 -6.11
N LEU A 207 2.64 9.38 -4.81
CA LEU A 207 3.66 8.52 -4.21
C LEU A 207 3.43 7.05 -4.55
N VAL A 208 2.17 6.60 -4.60
CA VAL A 208 1.81 5.23 -5.01
C VAL A 208 2.25 4.97 -6.46
N GLY A 209 1.92 5.89 -7.38
CA GLY A 209 2.37 5.79 -8.79
C GLY A 209 3.90 5.83 -8.93
N PHE A 210 4.56 6.70 -8.16
CA PHE A 210 6.02 6.78 -8.14
C PHE A 210 6.69 5.48 -7.65
N ALA A 211 6.20 4.90 -6.55
CA ALA A 211 6.71 3.64 -6.01
C ALA A 211 6.47 2.47 -6.97
N TRP A 212 5.29 2.40 -7.60
CA TRP A 212 4.99 1.42 -8.64
C TRP A 212 5.97 1.48 -9.81
N ALA A 213 6.29 2.68 -10.28
CA ALA A 213 7.24 2.86 -11.37
C ALA A 213 8.66 2.44 -11.01
N LEU A 214 9.10 2.72 -9.77
CA LEU A 214 10.39 2.25 -9.28
C LEU A 214 10.42 0.73 -9.14
N GLN A 215 9.34 0.11 -8.63
CA GLN A 215 9.24 -1.34 -8.53
C GLN A 215 9.29 -2.02 -9.89
N SER A 216 8.64 -1.43 -10.89
CA SER A 216 8.62 -1.93 -12.26
C SER A 216 10.01 -1.97 -12.90
N ILE A 217 10.93 -1.12 -12.43
CA ILE A 217 12.33 -1.09 -12.87
C ILE A 217 13.21 -1.99 -11.99
N ALA A 218 13.07 -1.88 -10.67
CA ALA A 218 13.94 -2.53 -9.69
C ALA A 218 13.64 -4.03 -9.52
N LYS A 219 12.40 -4.48 -9.77
CA LYS A 219 11.94 -5.87 -9.64
C LYS A 219 12.40 -6.52 -8.32
N PRO A 220 12.06 -5.92 -7.16
CA PRO A 220 12.56 -6.34 -5.86
C PRO A 220 12.11 -7.74 -5.45
N SER A 221 12.97 -8.39 -4.68
CA SER A 221 12.66 -9.60 -3.91
C SER A 221 12.10 -9.22 -2.54
N THR A 222 11.16 -9.99 -2.02
CA THR A 222 10.66 -9.83 -0.64
C THR A 222 11.63 -10.39 0.41
N ARG A 223 12.70 -11.10 -0.02
CA ARG A 223 13.65 -11.81 0.85
C ARG A 223 15.03 -11.17 0.95
N SER A 224 15.41 -10.41 -0.08
CA SER A 224 16.77 -9.88 -0.21
C SER A 224 16.69 -8.46 -0.71
N PRO A 225 17.25 -7.49 0.03
CA PRO A 225 17.14 -6.09 -0.35
C PRO A 225 17.90 -5.86 -1.65
N ASN A 226 17.31 -5.04 -2.51
CA ASN A 226 17.95 -4.60 -3.73
C ASN A 226 19.05 -3.58 -3.44
N ALA A 227 20.02 -3.49 -4.36
CA ALA A 227 20.82 -2.28 -4.48
C ALA A 227 19.92 -1.11 -4.93
N PRO A 228 20.14 0.13 -4.42
CA PRO A 228 19.40 1.28 -4.89
C PRO A 228 19.55 1.50 -6.41
N LEU A 229 18.49 1.95 -7.07
CA LEU A 229 18.56 2.36 -8.47
C LEU A 229 19.48 3.60 -8.60
N PRO A 230 20.06 3.84 -9.79
CA PRO A 230 20.83 5.04 -10.03
C PRO A 230 20.04 6.31 -9.68
N PRO A 231 20.62 7.32 -8.99
CA PRO A 231 19.89 8.51 -8.55
C PRO A 231 19.18 9.26 -9.69
N ARG A 232 19.77 9.27 -10.89
CA ARG A 232 19.16 9.86 -12.10
C ARG A 232 17.88 9.13 -12.52
N THR A 233 17.82 7.81 -12.36
CA THR A 233 16.62 7.02 -12.63
C THR A 233 15.51 7.37 -11.64
N VAL A 234 15.84 7.44 -10.35
CA VAL A 234 14.88 7.82 -9.29
C VAL A 234 14.35 9.24 -9.52
N ALA A 235 15.24 10.20 -9.79
CA ALA A 235 14.86 11.59 -10.07
C ALA A 235 13.97 11.72 -11.30
N ARG A 236 14.24 10.96 -12.38
CA ARG A 236 13.40 10.95 -13.59
C ARG A 236 11.99 10.42 -13.29
N GLN A 237 11.87 9.34 -12.52
CA GLN A 237 10.56 8.83 -12.12
C GLN A 237 9.84 9.83 -11.21
N ALA A 238 10.54 10.43 -10.26
CA ALA A 238 9.96 11.45 -9.38
C ALA A 238 9.40 12.64 -10.18
N ALA A 239 10.17 13.15 -11.15
CA ALA A 239 9.76 14.26 -12.02
C ALA A 239 8.51 13.94 -12.86
N TYR A 240 8.31 12.67 -13.24
CA TYR A 240 7.14 12.24 -13.99
C TYR A 240 5.92 12.01 -13.08
N TRP A 241 6.08 11.28 -11.97
CA TRP A 241 4.96 10.76 -11.19
C TRP A 241 4.45 11.72 -10.11
N LEU A 242 5.34 12.42 -9.40
CA LEU A 242 4.96 13.25 -8.25
C LEU A 242 4.08 14.46 -8.61
N PRO A 243 4.22 15.12 -9.78
CA PRO A 243 3.34 16.23 -10.14
C PRO A 243 1.95 15.82 -10.66
N ARG A 244 1.67 14.54 -10.85
CA ARG A 244 0.42 14.07 -11.50
C ARG A 244 -0.68 13.88 -10.46
N SER A 245 -1.86 14.48 -10.71
CA SER A 245 -3.05 14.19 -9.89
C SER A 245 -3.49 12.73 -10.06
N MET A 246 -4.27 12.24 -9.11
CA MET A 246 -4.86 10.89 -9.20
C MET A 246 -5.68 10.70 -10.48
N GLU A 247 -6.37 11.73 -10.97
CA GLU A 247 -7.12 11.64 -12.24
C GLU A 247 -6.21 11.41 -13.44
N ARG A 248 -5.05 12.07 -13.46
CA ARG A 248 -4.07 11.84 -14.52
C ARG A 248 -3.46 10.44 -14.42
N GLN A 249 -3.30 9.94 -13.19
CA GLN A 249 -2.81 8.59 -12.93
C GLN A 249 -3.82 7.50 -13.26
N ASP A 250 -5.13 7.77 -13.24
CA ASP A 250 -6.14 6.79 -13.65
C ASP A 250 -5.85 6.21 -15.04
N ALA A 251 -5.40 7.05 -15.98
CA ALA A 251 -4.99 6.60 -17.32
C ALA A 251 -3.70 5.75 -17.30
N ASP A 252 -2.76 6.09 -16.42
CA ASP A 252 -1.47 5.40 -16.30
C ASP A 252 -1.67 4.00 -15.70
N PHE A 253 -2.53 3.86 -14.70
CA PHE A 253 -2.88 2.59 -14.02
C PHE A 253 -3.77 1.66 -14.84
N LEU A 254 -4.19 2.05 -16.05
CA LEU A 254 -4.75 1.11 -17.03
C LEU A 254 -3.69 0.17 -17.63
N SER A 255 -2.43 0.58 -17.62
CA SER A 255 -1.32 -0.27 -18.05
C SER A 255 -1.01 -1.29 -16.97
N TYR A 256 -1.01 -2.57 -17.30
CA TYR A 256 -0.77 -3.65 -16.33
C TYR A 256 0.20 -4.68 -16.91
N PRO A 257 1.15 -5.23 -16.12
CA PRO A 257 1.41 -4.92 -14.70
C PRO A 257 2.36 -3.73 -14.48
N TYR A 258 2.91 -3.17 -15.55
CA TYR A 258 3.93 -2.12 -15.51
C TYR A 258 3.44 -0.84 -16.19
N PRO A 259 4.02 0.33 -15.85
CA PRO A 259 3.80 1.54 -16.63
C PRO A 259 4.11 1.33 -18.11
N ARG A 260 3.44 2.08 -18.97
CA ARG A 260 3.71 2.02 -20.41
C ARG A 260 5.19 2.27 -20.70
N GLY A 261 5.79 1.41 -21.52
CA GLY A 261 7.20 1.51 -21.89
C GLY A 261 8.18 0.89 -20.89
N VAL A 262 7.70 0.17 -19.87
CA VAL A 262 8.52 -0.62 -18.92
C VAL A 262 8.18 -2.11 -19.08
N SER A 263 9.19 -2.98 -19.04
CA SER A 263 9.07 -4.44 -19.22
C SER A 263 9.90 -5.23 -18.22
#